data_AF-A0A3E4PQ27-F1
#
_entry.id   AF-A0A3E4PQ27-F1
#
_cell.length_a   1.000
_cell.length_b   1.000
_cell.length_c   1.000
_cell.angle_alpha   90.00
_cell.angle_beta   90.00
_cell.angle_gamma   90.00
#
_symmetry.space_group_name_H-M   'P 1'
#
loop_
_entity.id
_entity.type
_entity.pdbx_description
1 polymer ?
#
loop_
_entity_poly.entity_id
_entity_poly.type
_entity_poly.pdbx_seq_one_letter_code
_entity_poly.pdbx_strand_id
1 'polypeptide(L)'
;MKQITTIILFIALMFFSSCNNDEPKFSSSEIQKALFEMKGTYHGEMSVSYYHGETISEGNACKAVSKDSLTIDMDLSLMAQSITDETIASRLRDIGTVQVKAAYEFYQMDEQMYHFVLLPKDVICIGGYGAPETVKIVFDQSFGGHADYFYHSIMFNLSPKELWFGDKKYESFQQLVYHFEGSYE
;
A
#
# COMPACT_ATOMS: atom_id res chain seq x y z
N MET A 1 72.46 -3.45 -22.92
CA MET A 1 72.18 -4.90 -22.95
C MET A 1 70.68 -5.11 -22.83
N LYS A 2 70.13 -5.99 -23.66
CA LYS A 2 68.69 -6.34 -23.75
C LYS A 2 68.20 -6.98 -22.45
N GLN A 3 66.95 -6.71 -22.07
CA GLN A 3 66.01 -7.69 -21.50
C GLN A 3 64.59 -7.09 -21.51
N ILE A 4 63.77 -7.45 -22.50
CA ILE A 4 62.74 -8.52 -22.45
C ILE A 4 61.50 -8.09 -21.65
N THR A 5 60.48 -7.77 -22.44
CA THR A 5 59.03 -7.87 -22.27
C THR A 5 58.53 -8.67 -21.06
N THR A 6 57.60 -8.11 -20.28
CA THR A 6 56.46 -8.87 -19.72
C THR A 6 55.28 -7.91 -19.47
N ILE A 7 54.20 -8.14 -20.21
CA ILE A 7 52.87 -7.57 -19.97
C ILE A 7 52.27 -8.34 -18.80
N ILE A 8 51.85 -7.66 -17.73
CA ILE A 8 50.94 -8.22 -16.73
C ILE A 8 49.72 -7.31 -16.67
N LEU A 9 48.71 -7.69 -17.46
CA LEU A 9 47.35 -7.17 -17.38
C LEU A 9 46.73 -7.77 -16.10
N PHE A 10 46.67 -7.00 -15.02
CA PHE A 10 45.89 -7.36 -13.83
C PHE A 10 44.41 -7.15 -14.16
N ILE A 11 43.75 -8.18 -14.70
CA ILE A 11 42.29 -8.29 -14.67
C ILE A 11 41.94 -8.64 -13.23
N ALA A 12 41.62 -7.63 -12.43
CA ALA A 12 40.89 -7.83 -11.19
C ALA A 12 39.50 -8.36 -11.59
N LEU A 13 39.32 -9.68 -11.51
CA LEU A 13 38.02 -10.31 -11.43
C LEU A 13 37.35 -9.74 -10.17
N MET A 14 36.57 -8.68 -10.34
CA MET A 14 35.51 -8.37 -9.40
C MET A 14 34.58 -9.58 -9.45
N PHE A 15 34.73 -10.46 -8.46
CA PHE A 15 33.66 -11.36 -8.08
C PHE A 15 32.48 -10.46 -7.72
N PHE A 16 31.59 -10.22 -8.68
CA PHE A 16 30.21 -9.89 -8.38
C PHE A 16 29.70 -11.09 -7.60
N SER A 17 29.82 -11.03 -6.28
CA SER A 17 28.94 -11.77 -5.40
C SER A 17 27.54 -11.28 -5.72
N SER A 18 26.93 -11.91 -6.73
CA SER A 18 25.50 -12.04 -6.84
C SER A 18 25.08 -12.81 -5.58
N CYS A 19 24.93 -12.09 -4.48
CA CYS A 19 24.32 -12.65 -3.29
C CYS A 19 22.89 -13.01 -3.69
N ASN A 20 22.60 -14.31 -3.66
CA ASN A 20 21.23 -14.79 -3.70
C ASN A 20 20.41 -14.01 -2.67
N ASN A 21 19.40 -13.28 -3.13
CA ASN A 21 18.43 -12.58 -2.29
C ASN A 21 17.39 -13.55 -1.68
N ASP A 22 17.78 -14.80 -1.42
CA ASP A 22 16.86 -15.85 -0.96
C ASP A 22 16.75 -15.91 0.56
N GLU A 23 17.57 -15.17 1.30
CA GLU A 23 17.42 -15.05 2.75
C GLU A 23 16.41 -13.96 3.09
N PRO A 24 15.39 -14.25 3.92
CA PRO A 24 14.44 -13.24 4.36
C PRO A 24 15.18 -12.15 5.12
N LYS A 25 14.91 -10.89 4.74
CA LYS A 25 15.60 -9.70 5.28
C LYS A 25 15.51 -9.58 6.81
N PHE A 26 14.44 -10.10 7.40
CA PHE A 26 14.19 -10.11 8.83
C PHE A 26 13.83 -11.53 9.28
N SER A 27 14.26 -11.90 10.48
CA SER A 27 13.84 -13.13 11.13
C SER A 27 12.34 -13.11 11.47
N SER A 28 11.74 -14.29 11.60
CA SER A 28 10.34 -14.39 12.03
C SER A 28 10.09 -13.76 13.41
N SER A 29 11.07 -13.79 14.31
CA SER A 29 10.98 -13.14 15.62
C SER A 29 10.97 -11.62 15.54
N GLU A 30 11.77 -11.02 14.63
CA GLU A 30 11.76 -9.57 14.41
C GLU A 30 10.42 -9.12 13.82
N ILE A 31 9.89 -9.87 12.85
CA ILE A 31 8.57 -9.62 12.27
C ILE A 31 7.47 -9.72 13.34
N GLN A 32 7.48 -10.77 14.17
CA GLN A 32 6.51 -10.93 15.24
C GLN A 32 6.58 -9.82 16.29
N LYS A 33 7.80 -9.36 16.62
CA LYS A 33 7.99 -8.23 17.52
C LYS A 33 7.40 -6.94 16.92
N ALA A 34 7.73 -6.63 15.67
CA ALA A 34 7.20 -5.45 14.99
C ALA A 34 5.66 -5.47 14.92
N LEU A 35 5.06 -6.60 14.54
CA LEU A 35 3.60 -6.77 14.53
C LEU A 35 2.97 -6.62 15.92
N PHE A 36 3.65 -7.09 16.96
CA PHE A 36 3.19 -6.94 18.34
C PHE A 36 3.23 -5.48 18.79
N GLU A 37 4.30 -4.75 18.50
CA GLU A 37 4.46 -3.34 18.87
C GLU A 37 3.55 -2.41 18.05
N MET A 38 3.27 -2.76 16.80
CA MET A 38 2.30 -2.05 15.96
C MET A 38 0.85 -2.47 16.22
N LYS A 39 0.59 -3.42 17.14
CA LYS A 39 -0.76 -3.93 17.37
C LYS A 39 -1.60 -2.86 18.03
N GLY A 40 -2.67 -2.46 17.36
CA GLY A 40 -3.50 -1.40 17.90
C GLY A 40 -4.64 -0.97 17.01
N THR A 41 -5.38 -0.02 17.56
CA THR A 41 -6.40 0.71 16.84
C THR A 41 -5.93 2.16 16.74
N TYR A 42 -5.82 2.67 15.53
CA TYR A 42 -5.32 3.99 15.22
C TYR A 42 -6.48 4.86 14.75
N HIS A 43 -6.64 5.99 15.41
CA HIS A 43 -7.67 6.98 15.13
C HIS A 43 -7.00 8.19 14.48
N GLY A 44 -7.55 8.65 13.37
CA GLY A 44 -6.92 9.70 12.60
C GLY A 44 -7.76 10.13 11.42
N GLU A 45 -7.09 10.59 10.37
CA GLU A 45 -7.73 11.15 9.19
C GLU A 45 -7.26 10.47 7.90
N MET A 46 -8.17 10.37 6.94
CA MET A 46 -7.93 9.86 5.60
C MET A 46 -8.17 10.98 4.60
N SER A 47 -7.12 11.39 3.89
CA SER A 47 -7.23 12.29 2.74
C SER A 47 -7.02 11.52 1.43
N VAL A 48 -7.50 12.08 0.33
CA VAL A 48 -7.43 11.43 -0.99
C VAL A 48 -6.91 12.41 -2.03
N SER A 49 -5.96 11.97 -2.83
CA SER A 49 -5.39 12.73 -3.95
C SER A 49 -5.30 11.87 -5.21
N TYR A 50 -5.14 12.51 -6.37
CA TYR A 50 -4.66 11.82 -7.57
C TYR A 50 -3.18 11.46 -7.40
N TYR A 51 -2.77 10.29 -7.90
CA TYR A 51 -1.36 9.92 -7.94
C TYR A 51 -0.58 10.91 -8.82
N HIS A 52 0.39 11.62 -8.23
CA HIS A 52 1.08 12.76 -8.84
C HIS A 52 0.14 13.90 -9.30
N GLY A 53 -0.92 14.19 -8.54
CA GLY A 53 -1.89 15.20 -8.89
C GLY A 53 -2.51 15.93 -7.70
N GLU A 54 -3.65 16.57 -7.95
CA GLU A 54 -4.34 17.42 -6.99
C GLU A 54 -5.05 16.62 -5.89
N THR A 55 -5.24 17.26 -4.74
CA THR A 55 -6.07 16.73 -3.64
C THR A 55 -7.54 16.71 -4.07
N ILE A 56 -8.21 15.59 -3.82
CA ILE A 56 -9.65 15.41 -4.05
C ILE A 56 -10.44 15.77 -2.79
N SER A 57 -9.98 15.29 -1.63
CA SER A 57 -10.62 15.55 -0.33
C SER A 57 -9.56 15.76 0.74
N GLU A 58 -9.81 16.77 1.56
CA GLU A 58 -9.10 16.96 2.83
C GLU A 58 -9.64 15.98 3.87
N GLY A 59 -8.82 15.69 4.89
CA GLY A 59 -8.92 14.55 5.81
C GLY A 59 -10.31 14.30 6.40
N ASN A 60 -10.85 13.10 6.16
CA ASN A 60 -12.04 12.58 6.82
C ASN A 60 -11.64 11.67 7.98
N ALA A 61 -12.34 11.79 9.12
CA ALA A 61 -12.13 10.93 10.27
C ALA A 61 -12.20 9.45 9.86
N CYS A 62 -11.14 8.71 10.19
CA CYS A 62 -10.96 7.33 9.77
C CYS A 62 -10.29 6.52 10.88
N LYS A 63 -10.45 5.20 10.79
CA LYS A 63 -9.94 4.25 11.77
C LYS A 63 -9.21 3.13 11.05
N ALA A 64 -7.97 2.88 11.47
CA ALA A 64 -7.18 1.74 11.03
C ALA A 64 -6.95 0.78 12.20
N VAL A 65 -6.99 -0.52 11.94
CA VAL A 65 -6.66 -1.56 12.92
C VAL A 65 -5.47 -2.33 12.42
N SER A 66 -4.42 -2.38 13.22
CA SER A 66 -3.20 -3.13 12.96
C SER A 66 -3.11 -4.31 13.91
N LYS A 67 -2.90 -5.51 13.35
CA LYS A 67 -2.65 -6.76 14.07
C LYS A 67 -1.62 -7.55 13.24
N ASP A 68 -1.95 -8.78 12.84
CA ASP A 68 -1.14 -9.55 11.88
C ASP A 68 -1.22 -8.98 10.45
N SER A 69 -2.16 -8.06 10.22
CA SER A 69 -2.40 -7.34 8.98
C SER A 69 -3.06 -6.00 9.30
N LEU A 70 -2.91 -5.03 8.42
CA LEU A 70 -3.66 -3.78 8.46
C LEU A 70 -5.09 -4.02 7.95
N THR A 71 -6.07 -3.47 8.64
CA THR A 71 -7.45 -3.32 8.14
C THR A 71 -7.92 -1.89 8.29
N ILE A 72 -8.55 -1.35 7.25
CA ILE A 72 -9.09 0.01 7.25
C ILE A 72 -10.40 0.07 6.49
N ASP A 73 -11.33 0.87 7.00
CA ASP A 73 -12.60 1.15 6.35
C ASP A 73 -12.42 2.35 5.42
N MET A 74 -12.59 2.12 4.12
CA MET A 74 -12.38 3.09 3.05
C MET A 74 -13.72 3.57 2.51
N ASP A 75 -13.96 4.88 2.58
CA ASP A 75 -15.17 5.51 2.01
C ASP A 75 -15.02 5.70 0.49
N LEU A 76 -15.83 4.97 -0.27
CA LEU A 76 -15.83 5.04 -1.74
C LEU A 76 -16.54 6.28 -2.28
N SER A 77 -17.23 7.06 -1.43
CA SER A 77 -17.81 8.34 -1.84
C SER A 77 -16.72 9.31 -2.33
N LEU A 78 -15.50 9.22 -1.77
CA LEU A 78 -14.34 10.00 -2.18
C LEU A 78 -13.82 9.57 -3.55
N MET A 79 -13.74 8.25 -3.79
CA MET A 79 -13.43 7.72 -5.12
C MET A 79 -14.46 8.19 -6.15
N ALA A 80 -15.74 8.15 -5.79
CA ALA A 80 -16.83 8.53 -6.69
C ALA A 80 -16.74 9.99 -7.18
N GLN A 81 -16.14 10.90 -6.40
CA GLN A 81 -15.92 12.30 -6.82
C GLN A 81 -14.94 12.42 -8.00
N SER A 82 -14.05 11.44 -8.18
CA SER A 82 -13.11 11.37 -9.31
C SER A 82 -13.67 10.69 -10.56
N ILE A 83 -14.90 10.16 -10.50
CA ILE A 83 -15.50 9.37 -11.58
C ILE A 83 -16.50 10.22 -12.35
N THR A 84 -16.30 10.34 -13.67
CA THR A 84 -17.20 11.12 -14.54
C THR A 84 -18.41 10.33 -15.01
N ASP A 85 -18.33 9.00 -15.05
CA ASP A 85 -19.48 8.13 -15.35
C ASP A 85 -20.39 8.03 -14.13
N GLU A 86 -21.55 8.69 -14.20
CA GLU A 86 -22.50 8.76 -13.10
C GLU A 86 -23.09 7.39 -12.70
N THR A 87 -23.13 6.40 -13.61
CA THR A 87 -23.57 5.04 -13.27
C THR A 87 -22.59 4.40 -12.29
N ILE A 88 -21.29 4.54 -12.57
CA ILE A 88 -20.22 4.01 -11.73
C ILE A 88 -20.11 4.83 -10.45
N ALA A 89 -20.14 6.16 -10.54
CA ALA A 89 -20.04 7.05 -9.40
C ALA A 89 -21.19 6.84 -8.41
N SER A 90 -22.43 6.72 -8.90
CA SER A 90 -23.60 6.41 -8.08
C SER A 90 -23.46 5.05 -7.41
N ARG A 91 -23.00 4.02 -8.15
CA ARG A 91 -22.78 2.70 -7.57
C ARG A 91 -21.73 2.72 -6.44
N LEU A 92 -20.64 3.45 -6.59
CA LEU A 92 -19.63 3.62 -5.53
C LEU A 92 -20.23 4.27 -4.28
N ARG A 93 -21.05 5.30 -4.45
CA ARG A 93 -21.79 5.94 -3.34
C ARG A 93 -22.77 4.98 -2.66
N ASP A 94 -23.49 4.17 -3.44
CA ASP A 94 -24.43 3.17 -2.93
C ASP A 94 -23.74 2.07 -2.12
N ILE A 95 -22.52 1.68 -2.51
CA ILE A 95 -21.69 0.75 -1.73
C ILE A 95 -21.27 1.43 -0.41
N GLY A 96 -20.92 2.71 -0.46
CA GLY A 96 -20.48 3.47 0.71
C GLY A 96 -19.08 3.06 1.14
N THR A 97 -18.98 2.34 2.25
CA THR A 97 -17.69 2.01 2.87
C THR A 97 -17.31 0.54 2.64
N VAL A 98 -16.05 0.30 2.33
CA VAL A 98 -15.49 -1.06 2.18
C VAL A 98 -14.31 -1.28 3.10
N GLN A 99 -14.14 -2.51 3.61
CA GLN A 99 -12.98 -2.87 4.39
C GLN A 99 -11.84 -3.33 3.46
N VAL A 100 -10.70 -2.65 3.53
CA VAL A 100 -9.45 -3.06 2.88
C VAL A 100 -8.59 -3.79 3.90
N LYS A 101 -8.05 -4.95 3.50
CA LYS A 101 -7.09 -5.73 4.30
C LYS A 101 -5.76 -5.83 3.57
N ALA A 102 -4.67 -5.46 4.23
CA ALA A 102 -3.33 -5.48 3.67
C ALA A 102 -2.33 -6.20 4.59
N ALA A 103 -1.50 -7.07 4.02
CA ALA A 103 -0.36 -7.62 4.73
C ALA A 103 0.80 -6.59 4.77
N TYR A 104 1.72 -6.78 5.71
CA TYR A 104 2.93 -5.97 5.81
C TYR A 104 4.11 -6.70 5.15
N GLU A 105 4.88 -5.97 4.37
CA GLU A 105 6.24 -6.37 3.99
C GLU A 105 7.21 -5.33 4.55
N PHE A 106 7.92 -5.71 5.60
CA PHE A 106 8.90 -4.82 6.24
C PHE A 106 10.16 -4.75 5.41
N TYR A 107 10.66 -3.53 5.18
CA TYR A 107 11.92 -3.31 4.50
C TYR A 107 12.93 -2.53 5.34
N GLN A 108 12.54 -1.93 6.46
CA GLN A 108 13.46 -1.34 7.43
C GLN A 108 12.85 -1.40 8.83
N MET A 109 13.65 -1.79 9.80
CA MET A 109 13.28 -1.85 11.21
C MET A 109 14.39 -1.20 12.02
N ASP A 110 14.12 -0.03 12.56
CA ASP A 110 15.05 0.74 13.37
C ASP A 110 14.60 0.76 14.84
N GLU A 111 15.40 1.34 15.72
CA GLU A 111 15.11 1.43 17.16
C GLU A 111 13.86 2.25 17.51
N GLN A 112 13.21 2.93 16.55
CA GLN A 112 12.01 3.72 16.81
C GLN A 112 10.92 3.55 15.75
N MET A 113 11.30 3.18 14.53
CA MET A 113 10.41 3.25 13.38
C MET A 113 10.46 1.96 12.56
N TYR A 114 9.28 1.51 12.15
CA TYR A 114 9.11 0.40 11.21
C TYR A 114 8.64 0.94 9.88
N HIS A 115 9.38 0.65 8.82
CA HIS A 115 8.98 0.98 7.45
C HIS A 115 8.52 -0.27 6.72
N PHE A 116 7.36 -0.17 6.09
CA PHE A 116 6.71 -1.29 5.45
C PHE A 116 6.05 -0.89 4.14
N VAL A 117 6.00 -1.84 3.22
CA VAL A 117 5.07 -1.85 2.10
C VAL A 117 3.80 -2.56 2.54
N LEU A 118 2.65 -2.11 2.03
CA LEU A 118 1.36 -2.76 2.22
C LEU A 118 1.04 -3.61 1.00
N LEU A 119 0.55 -4.82 1.26
CA LEU A 119 0.08 -5.76 0.26
C LEU A 119 -1.45 -5.90 0.35
N PRO A 120 -2.22 -4.88 -0.10
CA PRO A 120 -3.67 -4.89 -0.04
C PRO A 120 -4.28 -5.96 -0.94
N LYS A 121 -5.28 -6.67 -0.41
CA LYS A 121 -6.15 -7.51 -1.23
C LYS A 121 -7.08 -6.63 -2.08
N ASP A 122 -7.36 -7.09 -3.29
CA ASP A 122 -8.42 -6.51 -4.10
C ASP A 122 -9.75 -6.54 -3.35
N VAL A 123 -10.52 -5.46 -3.49
CA VAL A 123 -11.88 -5.37 -2.95
C VAL A 123 -12.86 -5.74 -4.05
N ILE A 124 -13.74 -6.69 -3.77
CA ILE A 124 -14.78 -7.14 -4.70
C ILE A 124 -16.15 -6.94 -4.04
N CYS A 125 -16.90 -5.97 -4.55
CA CYS A 125 -18.27 -5.67 -4.14
C CYS A 125 -19.23 -6.35 -5.11
N ILE A 126 -19.70 -7.54 -4.74
CA ILE A 126 -20.49 -8.40 -5.63
C ILE A 126 -21.83 -7.73 -5.99
N GLY A 127 -22.06 -7.65 -7.29
CA GLY A 127 -23.35 -7.43 -7.94
C GLY A 127 -23.98 -8.74 -8.43
N GLY A 128 -25.22 -8.75 -8.92
CA GLY A 128 -25.90 -10.00 -9.28
C GLY A 128 -27.18 -9.85 -10.11
N TYR A 129 -27.86 -10.97 -10.39
CA TYR A 129 -29.08 -11.01 -11.21
C TYR A 129 -30.21 -10.19 -10.56
N GLY A 130 -30.55 -9.05 -11.18
CA GLY A 130 -31.49 -8.07 -10.61
C GLY A 130 -30.90 -7.11 -9.57
N ALA A 131 -29.58 -7.18 -9.32
CA ALA A 131 -28.83 -6.26 -8.48
C ALA A 131 -27.88 -5.39 -9.34
N PRO A 132 -27.37 -4.27 -8.80
CA PRO A 132 -26.41 -3.43 -9.51
C PRO A 132 -25.11 -4.22 -9.82
N GLU A 133 -24.36 -3.77 -10.82
CA GLU A 133 -23.13 -4.42 -11.30
C GLU A 133 -22.06 -4.59 -10.21
N THR A 134 -21.23 -5.62 -10.40
CA THR A 134 -20.08 -5.91 -9.53
C THR A 134 -19.04 -4.81 -9.67
N VAL A 135 -18.50 -4.34 -8.55
CA VAL A 135 -17.35 -3.41 -8.53
C VAL A 135 -16.13 -4.15 -8.01
N LYS A 136 -15.01 -4.07 -8.74
CA LYS A 136 -13.71 -4.56 -8.25
C LYS A 136 -12.69 -3.41 -8.25
N ILE A 137 -12.00 -3.26 -7.13
CA ILE A 137 -10.94 -2.27 -6.92
C ILE A 137 -9.62 -3.02 -6.75
N VAL A 138 -8.67 -2.75 -7.65
CA VAL A 138 -7.33 -3.34 -7.63
C VAL A 138 -6.36 -2.31 -7.10
N PHE A 139 -5.51 -2.74 -6.17
CA PHE A 139 -4.57 -1.86 -5.47
C PHE A 139 -3.13 -2.05 -5.97
N ASP A 140 -2.38 -0.96 -5.99
CA ASP A 140 -0.93 -0.97 -6.13
C ASP A 140 -0.29 -1.57 -4.87
N GLN A 141 0.70 -2.43 -5.06
CA GLN A 141 1.39 -3.19 -4.02
C GLN A 141 2.75 -2.56 -3.67
N SER A 142 3.06 -1.37 -4.19
CA SER A 142 4.30 -0.64 -3.94
C SER A 142 4.17 0.48 -2.90
N PHE A 143 2.94 0.75 -2.44
CA PHE A 143 2.68 1.76 -1.42
C PHE A 143 2.73 1.14 -0.04
N GLY A 144 3.04 1.97 0.95
CA GLY A 144 3.02 1.57 2.34
C GLY A 144 3.24 2.79 3.20
N GLY A 145 4.03 2.64 4.25
CA GLY A 145 4.21 3.71 5.21
C GLY A 145 5.18 3.36 6.31
N HIS A 146 4.96 4.00 7.45
CA HIS A 146 5.77 3.79 8.63
C HIS A 146 4.92 3.83 9.90
N ALA A 147 5.39 3.14 10.91
CA ALA A 147 4.87 3.22 12.27
C ALA A 147 5.98 3.72 13.19
N ASP A 148 5.70 4.78 13.94
CA ASP A 148 6.52 5.18 15.09
C ASP A 148 5.95 4.50 16.32
N TYR A 149 6.61 3.42 16.75
CA TYR A 149 6.09 2.63 17.87
C TYR A 149 6.40 3.29 19.23
N PHE A 150 7.27 4.30 19.28
CA PHE A 150 7.55 5.07 20.48
C PHE A 150 6.45 6.12 20.73
N TYR A 151 6.05 6.85 19.69
CA TYR A 151 4.95 7.81 19.73
C TYR A 151 3.58 7.17 19.44
N HIS A 152 3.55 5.86 19.21
CA HIS A 152 2.36 5.08 18.91
C HIS A 152 1.53 5.68 17.77
N SER A 153 2.19 6.08 16.68
CA SER A 153 1.55 6.61 15.48
C SER A 153 1.82 5.72 14.26
N ILE A 154 0.92 5.79 13.29
CA ILE A 154 1.06 5.11 12.01
C ILE A 154 0.62 6.02 10.87
N MET A 155 1.40 6.03 9.81
CA MET A 155 1.10 6.73 8.57
C MET A 155 1.29 5.77 7.42
N PHE A 156 0.35 5.75 6.47
CA PHE A 156 0.50 4.91 5.29
C PHE A 156 -0.36 5.39 4.13
N ASN A 157 0.01 4.89 2.95
CA ASN A 157 -0.72 5.12 1.72
C ASN A 157 -1.32 3.81 1.20
N LEU A 158 -2.55 3.89 0.68
CA LEU A 158 -3.15 2.85 -0.16
C LEU A 158 -3.47 3.45 -1.52
N SER A 159 -3.20 2.72 -2.60
CA SER A 159 -3.41 3.27 -3.94
C SER A 159 -4.27 2.37 -4.81
N PRO A 160 -5.59 2.64 -4.91
CA PRO A 160 -6.42 2.07 -5.96
C PRO A 160 -5.86 2.47 -7.32
N LYS A 161 -5.46 1.47 -8.13
CA LYS A 161 -4.86 1.68 -9.47
C LYS A 161 -5.75 1.21 -10.61
N GLU A 162 -6.71 0.32 -10.34
CA GLU A 162 -7.74 -0.04 -11.32
C GLU A 162 -9.11 -0.11 -10.67
N LEU A 163 -10.11 0.34 -11.43
CA LEU A 163 -11.51 0.18 -11.12
C LEU A 163 -12.15 -0.65 -12.23
N TRP A 164 -12.91 -1.67 -11.83
CA TRP A 164 -13.64 -2.55 -12.74
C TRP A 164 -15.12 -2.52 -12.40
N PHE A 165 -15.96 -2.51 -13.43
CA PHE A 165 -17.41 -2.51 -13.35
C PHE A 165 -17.96 -3.65 -14.21
N GLY A 166 -18.53 -4.66 -13.55
CA GLY A 166 -18.72 -5.98 -14.13
C GLY A 166 -17.39 -6.58 -14.58
N ASP A 167 -17.34 -7.08 -15.82
CA ASP A 167 -16.14 -7.67 -16.43
C ASP A 167 -15.27 -6.65 -17.18
N LYS A 168 -15.58 -5.36 -17.10
CA LYS A 168 -14.88 -4.30 -17.84
C LYS A 168 -14.05 -3.43 -16.92
N LYS A 169 -12.79 -3.18 -17.30
CA LYS A 169 -11.96 -2.14 -16.70
C LYS A 169 -12.49 -0.77 -17.10
N TYR A 170 -12.58 0.14 -16.13
CA TYR A 170 -12.91 1.54 -16.38
C TYR A 170 -11.63 2.28 -16.78
N GLU A 171 -11.37 2.39 -18.09
CA GLU A 171 -10.11 2.93 -18.63
C GLU A 171 -9.86 4.41 -18.30
N SER A 172 -10.92 5.17 -17.98
CA SER A 172 -10.79 6.57 -17.57
C SER A 172 -10.45 6.74 -16.09
N PHE A 173 -10.34 5.65 -15.33
CA PHE A 173 -9.94 5.71 -13.94
C PHE A 173 -8.51 6.23 -13.81
N GLN A 174 -8.33 7.32 -13.06
CA GLN A 174 -7.02 7.81 -12.68
C GLN A 174 -6.65 7.23 -11.31
N GLN A 175 -5.42 6.74 -11.18
CA GLN A 175 -4.93 6.17 -9.92
C GLN A 175 -5.03 7.18 -8.79
N LEU A 176 -5.56 6.74 -7.65
CA LEU A 176 -5.73 7.56 -6.45
C LEU A 176 -4.71 7.16 -5.38
N VAL A 177 -4.44 8.06 -4.44
CA VAL A 177 -3.70 7.77 -3.22
C VAL A 177 -4.54 8.17 -2.02
N TYR A 178 -4.81 7.20 -1.17
CA TYR A 178 -5.47 7.34 0.12
C TYR A 178 -4.38 7.47 1.18
N HIS A 179 -4.30 8.63 1.82
CA HIS A 179 -3.30 8.97 2.82
C HIS A 179 -3.93 8.89 4.20
N PHE A 180 -3.48 7.92 5.00
CA PHE A 180 -3.86 7.78 6.40
C PHE A 180 -2.74 8.28 7.30
N GLU A 181 -3.12 9.07 8.30
CA GLU A 181 -2.29 9.38 9.46
C GLU A 181 -3.14 9.23 10.72
N GLY A 182 -2.64 8.51 11.71
CA GLY A 182 -3.37 8.32 12.96
C GLY A 182 -2.49 7.89 14.13
N SER A 183 -3.04 8.07 15.32
CA SER A 183 -2.39 7.74 16.58
C SER A 183 -3.19 6.70 17.36
N TYR A 184 -2.48 5.92 18.15
CA TYR A 184 -3.03 4.91 19.04
C TYR A 184 -3.80 5.56 20.21
N GLU A 185 -4.93 4.95 20.59
CA GLU A 185 -5.73 5.31 21.79
C GLU A 185 -5.16 4.72 23.10
#